data_AF-A0A7Y8NRL8-F1
#
_entry.id   AF-A0A7Y8NRL8-F1
#
_cell.length_a   1.000
_cell.length_b   1.000
_cell.length_c   1.000
_cell.angle_alpha   90.00
_cell.angle_beta   90.00
_cell.angle_gamma   90.00
#
_symmetry.space_group_name_H-M   'P 1'
#
loop_
_entity.id
_entity.type
_entity.pdbx_description
1 polymer ?
#
loop_
_entity_poly.entity_id
_entity_poly.type
_entity_poly.pdbx_seq_one_letter_code
_entity_poly.pdbx_strand_id
1 'polypeptide(L)' 'PSRVFKGIRMAGQMGGKRVKVANLQILKVVSEKNLIIVKGSVPGPSGSFLIIERWS' A
#
# COMPACT_ATOMS: atom_id res chain seq x y z
N PRO A 1 -34.60 6.07 -18.39
CA PRO A 1 -33.27 5.86 -17.74
C PRO A 1 -32.06 6.01 -18.71
N SER A 2 -32.11 6.92 -19.68
CA SER A 2 -31.08 7.09 -20.72
C SER A 2 -29.92 7.99 -20.27
N ARG A 3 -29.29 7.69 -19.12
CA ARG A 3 -28.09 8.40 -18.67
C ARG A 3 -27.18 7.50 -17.85
N VAL A 4 -25.88 7.79 -17.88
CA VAL A 4 -24.89 7.13 -17.04
C VAL A 4 -25.04 7.56 -15.57
N PHE A 5 -24.98 6.60 -14.65
CA PHE A 5 -24.98 6.86 -13.21
C PHE A 5 -23.60 7.32 -12.73
N LYS A 6 -23.56 8.21 -11.73
CA LYS A 6 -22.31 8.63 -11.09
C LYS A 6 -21.64 7.43 -10.43
N GLY A 7 -20.33 7.29 -10.58
CA GLY A 7 -19.55 6.20 -10.00
C GLY A 7 -19.39 4.96 -10.89
N ILE A 8 -19.97 4.94 -12.09
CA ILE A 8 -19.65 3.92 -13.09
C ILE A 8 -18.16 4.05 -13.45
N ARG A 9 -17.41 2.95 -13.33
CA ARG A 9 -15.98 2.90 -13.65
C ARG A 9 -15.80 3.09 -15.16
N MET A 10 -15.03 4.09 -15.56
CA MET A 10 -14.66 4.40 -16.94
C MET A 10 -13.15 4.71 -17.02
N ALA A 11 -12.63 4.97 -18.23
CA ALA A 11 -11.22 5.30 -18.44
C ALA A 11 -10.78 6.55 -17.64
N GLY A 12 -9.53 6.56 -17.20
CA GLY A 12 -8.92 7.65 -16.44
C GLY A 12 -7.53 7.28 -15.90
N GLN A 13 -6.90 8.20 -15.19
CA GLN A 13 -5.59 7.95 -14.55
C GLN A 13 -5.74 6.96 -13.39
N MET A 14 -4.96 5.88 -13.43
CA MET A 14 -4.88 4.86 -12.38
C MET A 14 -3.55 4.98 -11.61
N GLY A 15 -3.57 4.66 -10.32
CA GLY A 15 -2.37 4.73 -9.46
C GLY A 15 -2.11 6.14 -8.90
N GLY A 16 -0.90 6.36 -8.38
CA GLY A 16 -0.48 7.63 -7.79
C GLY A 16 -1.18 8.02 -6.48
N LYS A 17 -2.05 7.14 -5.96
CA LYS A 17 -2.79 7.36 -4.71
C LYS A 17 -2.06 6.70 -3.54
N ARG A 18 -2.13 7.32 -2.36
CA ARG A 18 -1.64 6.71 -1.11
C ARG A 18 -2.53 5.51 -0.75
N VAL A 19 -1.92 4.32 -0.66
CA VAL A 19 -2.60 3.07 -0.30
C VAL A 19 -1.98 2.53 0.98
N LYS A 20 -2.81 1.98 1.87
CA LYS A 20 -2.39 1.27 3.08
C LYS A 20 -2.75 -0.20 2.96
N VAL A 21 -1.77 -1.08 3.14
CA VAL A 21 -2.01 -2.53 3.24
C VAL A 21 -2.07 -2.87 4.73
N ALA A 22 -3.21 -3.41 5.16
CA ALA A 22 -3.44 -3.78 6.56
C ALA A 22 -2.97 -5.23 6.82
N ASN A 23 -2.75 -5.54 8.10
CA ASN A 23 -2.47 -6.90 8.60
C ASN A 23 -1.22 -7.58 8.02
N LEU A 24 -0.21 -6.80 7.64
CA LEU A 24 1.11 -7.33 7.29
C LEU A 24 1.84 -7.78 8.57
N GLN A 25 2.49 -8.95 8.50
CA GLN A 25 3.25 -9.50 9.62
C GLN A 25 4.74 -9.11 9.48
N ILE A 26 5.33 -8.67 10.58
CA ILE A 26 6.79 -8.47 10.67
C ILE A 26 7.41 -9.81 11.02
N LEU A 27 8.27 -10.34 10.15
CA LEU A 27 8.94 -11.62 10.37
C LEU A 27 10.18 -11.47 11.25
N LYS A 28 10.99 -10.45 10.98
CA LYS A 28 12.24 -10.22 11.71
C LYS A 28 12.64 -8.76 11.63
N VAL A 29 13.20 -8.27 12.72
CA VAL A 29 13.93 -6.99 12.77
C VAL A 29 15.40 -7.32 12.94
N VAL A 30 16.23 -6.92 11.98
CA VAL A 30 17.69 -7.08 12.02
C VAL A 30 18.29 -5.73 12.36
N SER A 31 18.37 -5.44 13.66
CA SER A 31 18.83 -4.15 14.18
C SER A 31 20.26 -3.80 13.76
N GLU A 32 21.13 -4.81 13.65
CA GLU A 32 22.54 -4.62 13.20
C GLU A 32 22.64 -3.97 11.81
N LYS A 33 21.66 -4.24 10.94
CA LYS A 33 21.64 -3.75 9.56
C LYS A 33 20.53 -2.71 9.33
N ASN A 34 19.80 -2.33 10.38
CA ASN A 34 18.58 -1.50 10.29
C ASN A 34 17.57 -2.01 9.24
N LEU A 35 17.40 -3.34 9.15
CA LEU A 35 16.47 -3.97 8.20
C LEU A 35 15.25 -4.53 8.90
N ILE A 36 14.09 -4.38 8.26
CA ILE A 36 12.82 -4.99 8.69
C ILE A 36 12.33 -5.91 7.59
N ILE A 37 12.10 -7.18 7.93
CA ILE A 37 11.56 -8.17 7.01
C ILE A 37 10.06 -8.26 7.24
N VAL A 38 9.28 -7.92 6.21
CA VAL A 38 7.82 -7.96 6.22
C VAL A 38 7.35 -9.12 5.36
N LYS A 39 6.35 -9.87 5.84
CA LYS A 39 5.69 -10.92 5.07
C LYS A 39 4.68 -10.30 4.10
N GLY A 40 4.94 -10.44 2.81
CA GLY A 40 4.02 -10.02 1.74
C GLY A 40 4.55 -8.83 0.94
N SER A 41 3.63 -8.13 0.26
CA SER A 41 3.95 -7.02 -0.63
C SER A 41 3.62 -5.67 0.02
N VAL A 42 4.50 -4.70 -0.22
CA VAL A 42 4.36 -3.33 0.26
C VAL A 42 3.99 -2.42 -0.92
N PRO A 43 3.10 -1.42 -0.75
CA PRO A 43 2.70 -0.56 -1.85
C PRO A 43 3.83 0.38 -2.27
N GLY A 44 3.95 0.60 -3.58
CA GLY A 44 4.94 1.51 -4.16
C GLY A 44 6.14 0.78 -4.79
N PRO A 45 6.96 1.51 -5.57
CA PRO A 45 8.17 0.95 -6.17
C PRO A 45 9.29 0.76 -5.13
N SER A 46 10.33 0.02 -5.49
CA SER A 46 11.55 -0.10 -4.69
C SER A 46 12.20 1.26 -4.47
N GLY A 47 12.69 1.52 -3.25
CA GLY A 47 13.28 2.81 -2.86
C GLY A 47 12.25 3.91 -2.52
N SER A 48 10.96 3.60 -2.54
CA SER A 48 9.92 4.54 -2.08
C SER A 48 9.92 4.70 -0.55
N PHE A 49 9.45 5.85 -0.09
CA PHE A 49 9.29 6.10 1.34
C PHE A 49 8.00 5.44 1.84
N LEU A 50 8.09 4.77 2.99
CA LEU A 50 7.01 4.01 3.59
C LEU A 50 6.80 4.43 5.04
N ILE A 51 5.54 4.42 5.46
CA ILE A 51 5.15 4.69 6.84
C ILE A 51 4.60 3.39 7.42
N ILE A 52 5.28 2.89 8.45
CA ILE A 52 4.85 1.70 9.18
C ILE A 52 4.12 2.15 10.44
N GLU A 53 2.85 1.78 10.56
CA GLU A 53 1.99 2.10 11.70
C GLU A 53 1.58 0.81 12.40
N ARG A 54 1.69 0.78 13.73
CA ARG A 54 1.08 -0.28 14.54
C ARG A 54 -0.42 0.01 14.62
N TRP A 55 -1.24 -0.97 14.25
CA TRP A 55 -2.68 -0.88 14.45
C TRP A 55 -2.96 -0.82 15.96
N SER A 56 -3.75 0.17 16.40
CA SER A 56 -4.22 0.29 17.78
C SER A 56 -5.60 -0.32 17.93
#